data_AF-A0A7X9KET4-F1
#
_entry.id   AF-A0A7X9KET4-F1
#
_cell.length_a   1.000
_cell.length_b   1.000
_cell.length_c   1.000
_cell.angle_alpha   90.00
_cell.angle_beta   90.00
_cell.angle_gamma   90.00
#
_symmetry.space_group_name_H-M   'P 1'
#
loop_
_entity.id
_entity.type
_entity.pdbx_description
1 polymer ?
#
loop_
_entity_poly.entity_id
_entity_poly.type
_entity_poly.pdbx_seq_one_letter_code
_entity_poly.pdbx_strand_id
1 'polypeptide(L)' 'MSHLDMFSARDLEDLCQETSSRLKITPVVVEKDYWTCWVLDRLFSDSLVRGQIMFKGGTTLSKVFGLIERFSEDIDM' A
#
# COMPACT_ATOMS: atom_id res chain seq x y z
N MET A 1 15.04 0.68 -4.07
CA MET A 1 14.53 0.76 -2.69
C MET A 1 13.47 -0.32 -2.57
N SER A 2 13.80 -1.47 -1.96
CA SER A 2 12.87 -2.62 -1.83
C SER A 2 12.92 -3.14 -0.39
N HIS A 3 12.60 -2.26 0.57
CA HIS A 3 12.65 -2.58 2.01
C HIS A 3 11.37 -3.27 2.52
N LEU A 4 10.33 -3.38 1.69
CA LEU A 4 9.03 -3.94 2.08
C LEU A 4 9.00 -5.49 2.11
N ASP A 5 10.14 -6.16 1.93
CA ASP A 5 10.23 -7.63 1.94
C ASP A 5 10.86 -8.20 3.22
N MET A 6 11.17 -7.35 4.19
CA MET A 6 12.07 -7.70 5.29
C MET A 6 11.38 -8.16 6.58
N PHE A 7 10.05 -8.04 6.68
CA PHE A 7 9.35 -8.29 7.95
C PHE A 7 8.86 -9.73 8.06
N SER A 8 9.09 -10.35 9.23
CA SER A 8 8.34 -11.55 9.59
C SER A 8 6.87 -11.20 9.81
N ALA A 9 5.98 -12.19 9.83
CA ALA A 9 4.56 -11.96 10.10
C ALA A 9 4.33 -11.26 11.46
N ARG A 10 5.18 -11.57 12.47
CA ARG A 10 5.11 -10.92 13.78
C ARG A 10 5.59 -9.47 13.73
N ASP A 11 6.70 -9.23 13.04
CA ASP A 11 7.21 -7.85 12.92
C ASP A 11 6.22 -6.95 12.16
N LEU A 12 5.58 -7.49 11.13
CA LEU A 12 4.54 -6.76 10.39
C LEU A 12 3.32 -6.47 11.28
N GLU A 13 2.89 -7.44 12.09
CA GLU A 13 1.81 -7.27 13.06
C GLU A 13 2.12 -6.15 14.07
N ASP A 14 3.32 -6.18 14.67
CA ASP A 14 3.77 -5.16 15.63
C ASP A 14 3.82 -3.77 14.98
N LEU A 15 4.36 -3.66 13.76
CA LEU A 15 4.41 -2.41 13.00
C LEU A 15 3.01 -1.88 12.67
N CYS A 16 2.08 -2.76 12.30
CA CYS A 16 0.69 -2.37 12.03
C CYS A 16 0.01 -1.87 13.31
N GLN A 17 0.23 -2.52 14.44
CA GLN A 17 -0.33 -2.11 15.73
C GLN A 17 0.19 -0.74 16.18
N GLU A 18 1.50 -0.52 16.14
CA GLU A 18 2.12 0.76 16.48
C GLU A 18 1.66 1.89 15.56
N THR A 19 1.65 1.64 14.25
CA THR A 19 1.23 2.64 13.25
C THR A 19 -0.24 2.99 13.40
N SER A 20 -1.10 1.99 13.62
CA SER A 20 -2.54 2.19 13.82
C SER A 20 -2.84 3.03 15.06
N SER A 21 -2.08 2.82 16.15
CA SER A 21 -2.19 3.58 17.39
C SER A 21 -1.82 5.05 17.18
N ARG A 22 -0.78 5.33 16.40
CA ARG A 22 -0.36 6.71 16.06
C ARG A 22 -1.35 7.43 15.14
N LEU A 23 -1.88 6.71 14.15
CA LEU A 23 -2.82 7.24 13.17
C LEU A 23 -4.28 7.25 13.63
N LYS A 24 -4.58 6.62 14.78
CA LYS A 24 -5.94 6.44 15.32
C LYS A 24 -6.89 5.76 14.34
N ILE A 25 -6.40 4.72 13.67
CA ILE A 25 -7.16 3.85 12.77
C ILE A 25 -7.01 2.40 13.23
N THR A 26 -7.70 1.46 12.58
CA THR A 26 -7.59 0.04 12.93
C THR A 26 -6.31 -0.58 12.32
N PRO A 27 -5.65 -1.54 13.00
CA PRO A 27 -4.46 -2.23 12.46
C PRO A 27 -4.70 -2.85 11.07
N VAL A 28 -5.90 -3.40 10.85
CA VAL A 28 -6.28 -3.99 9.55
C VAL A 28 -6.24 -2.97 8.40
N VAL A 29 -6.52 -1.69 8.65
CA VAL A 29 -6.43 -0.65 7.61
C VAL A 29 -4.97 -0.39 7.25
N VAL A 30 -4.07 -0.36 8.24
CA VAL A 30 -2.62 -0.22 8.02
C VAL A 30 -2.07 -1.41 7.25
N GLU A 31 -2.43 -2.63 7.66
CA GLU A 31 -1.97 -3.86 7.01
C GLU A 31 -2.41 -3.90 5.54
N LYS A 32 -3.67 -3.56 5.26
CA LYS A 32 -4.17 -3.48 3.88
C LYS A 32 -3.40 -2.42 3.08
N ASP A 33 -3.18 -1.23 3.65
CA ASP A 33 -2.42 -0.16 3.00
C ASP A 33 -0.98 -0.60 2.64
N TYR A 34 -0.35 -1.33 3.56
CA TYR A 34 0.97 -1.92 3.37
C TYR A 34 1.00 -2.86 2.17
N TRP A 35 0.07 -3.83 2.12
CA TRP A 35 -0.02 -4.78 1.01
C TRP A 35 -0.33 -4.10 -0.32
N THR A 36 -1.18 -3.07 -0.33
CA THR A 36 -1.44 -2.26 -1.53
C THR A 36 -0.15 -1.61 -2.05
N CYS A 37 0.61 -0.96 -1.18
CA CYS A 37 1.88 -0.34 -1.57
C CYS A 37 2.91 -1.37 -2.03
N TRP A 38 2.98 -2.53 -1.36
CA TRP A 38 3.84 -3.64 -1.72
C TRP A 38 3.54 -4.17 -3.13
N VAL A 39 2.27 -4.42 -3.44
CA VAL A 39 1.85 -4.94 -4.76
C VAL A 39 2.18 -3.93 -5.86
N LEU A 40 1.90 -2.64 -5.64
CA LEU A 40 2.24 -1.58 -6.60
C LEU A 40 3.76 -1.51 -6.84
N ASP A 41 4.57 -1.58 -5.78
CA ASP A 41 6.03 -1.58 -5.90
C ASP A 41 6.52 -2.75 -6.77
N ARG A 42 5.99 -3.96 -6.55
CA ARG A 42 6.35 -5.13 -7.37
C ARG A 42 5.92 -5.00 -8.82
N LEU A 43 4.69 -4.55 -9.08
CA LEU A 43 4.15 -4.44 -10.44
C LEU A 43 4.88 -3.38 -11.28
N PHE A 44 5.21 -2.23 -10.69
CA PHE A 44 5.91 -1.15 -11.40
C PHE A 44 7.44 -1.31 -11.42
N SER A 45 8.01 -2.17 -10.56
CA SER A 45 9.42 -2.53 -10.61
C SER A 45 9.72 -3.68 -11.58
N ASP A 46 8.73 -4.52 -11.91
CA ASP A 46 8.91 -5.62 -12.86
C ASP A 46 9.08 -5.10 -14.30
N SER A 47 10.21 -5.46 -14.93
CA SER A 47 10.55 -5.01 -16.29
C SER A 47 9.58 -5.51 -17.37
N LEU A 48 8.91 -6.65 -17.15
CA LEU A 48 7.93 -7.21 -18.08
C LEU A 48 6.60 -6.46 -17.97
N VAL A 49 6.20 -6.07 -16.76
CA VAL A 49 4.86 -5.54 -16.50
C VAL A 49 4.81 -4.01 -16.57
N ARG A 50 5.85 -3.31 -16.09
CA ARG A 50 5.82 -1.84 -15.87
C ARG A 50 5.41 -0.98 -17.06
N GLY A 51 5.62 -1.45 -18.29
CA GLY A 51 5.26 -0.73 -19.52
C GLY A 51 3.86 -1.06 -20.07
N GLN A 52 3.16 -2.01 -19.44
CA GLN A 52 1.89 -2.56 -19.91
C GLN A 52 0.71 -2.21 -19.00
N ILE A 53 0.96 -1.56 -17.86
CA ILE A 53 -0.04 -1.25 -16.82
C ILE A 53 -0.06 0.25 -16.52
N MET A 54 -1.22 0.76 -16.11
CA MET A 54 -1.38 2.14 -15.66
C MET A 54 -2.11 2.15 -14.33
N PHE A 55 -1.56 2.80 -13.31
CA PHE A 55 -2.28 2.93 -12.05
C PHE A 55 -3.37 3.99 -12.21
N LYS A 56 -4.63 3.63 -11.91
CA LYS A 56 -5.79 4.53 -12.05
C LYS A 56 -6.75 4.41 -10.85
N GLY A 57 -7.96 4.94 -11.02
CA GLY A 57 -9.05 4.79 -10.05
C GLY A 57 -8.93 5.63 -8.78
N GLY A 58 -9.74 5.27 -7.79
CA GLY A 58 -9.87 6.03 -6.54
C GLY A 58 -8.59 6.04 -5.70
N THR A 59 -7.80 4.97 -5.79
CA THR A 59 -6.54 4.84 -5.05
C THR A 59 -5.46 5.73 -5.63
N THR A 60 -5.45 6.00 -6.94
CA THR A 60 -4.56 7.01 -7.53
C THR A 60 -4.95 8.42 -7.07
N LEU A 61 -6.26 8.73 -7.01
CA LEU A 61 -6.74 10.02 -6.52
C LEU A 61 -6.38 10.28 -5.06
N SER A 62 -6.44 9.26 -4.19
CA SER A 62 -6.07 9.39 -2.78
C SER A 62 -4.54 9.35 -2.56
N LYS A 63 -3.84 8.34 -3.08
CA LYS A 63 -2.41 8.10 -2.78
C LYS A 63 -1.43 8.95 -3.58
N VAL A 64 -1.77 9.34 -4.81
CA VAL A 64 -0.85 10.10 -5.67
C VAL A 64 -1.20 11.58 -5.67
N PHE A 65 -2.47 11.92 -5.81
CA PHE A 65 -2.91 13.32 -5.93
C PHE A 65 -3.45 13.94 -4.64
N GLY A 66 -3.76 13.14 -3.61
CA GLY A 66 -4.32 13.65 -2.35
C GLY A 66 -5.67 14.35 -2.51
N LEU A 67 -6.44 14.01 -3.56
CA LEU A 67 -7.68 14.71 -3.92
C LEU A 67 -8.90 14.23 -3.11
N ILE A 68 -8.78 13.07 -2.45
CA ILE A 68 -9.83 12.49 -1.61
C ILE A 68 -9.22 11.89 -0.34
N GLU A 69 -9.90 12.08 0.80
CA GLU A 69 -9.50 11.51 2.10
C GLU A 69 -10.37 10.30 2.44
N ARG A 70 -10.16 9.20 1.72
CA ARG A 70 -10.75 7.91 2.05
C ARG A 70 -9.72 6.80 1.93
N PHE A 71 -9.84 5.81 2.81
CA PHE A 71 -9.12 4.56 2.61
C PHE A 71 -9.64 3.89 1.33
N SER A 72 -8.72 3.47 0.46
CA SER A 72 -9.03 2.82 -0.82
C SER A 72 -8.16 1.59 -0.92
N GLU A 73 -8.78 0.44 -0.74
CA GLU A 73 -8.15 -0.89 -0.77
C GLU A 73 -7.93 -1.40 -2.20
N ASP A 74 -8.78 -0.96 -3.13
CA ASP A 74 -8.78 -1.45 -4.50
C ASP A 74 -7.51 -1.02 -5.27
N ILE A 75 -6.92 -1.94 -6.03
CA ILE A 75 -5.86 -1.62 -6.99
C ILE A 75 -6.46 -1.65 -8.39
N ASP A 76 -6.76 -0.46 -8.90
CA ASP A 76 -7.25 -0.29 -10.27
C ASP A 76 -6.06 -0.12 -11.23
N MET A 77 -5.87 -1.09 -12.13
CA MET A 77 -4.89 -1.05 -13.23
C MET A 77 -5.54 -0.78 -14.59
#